data_AF-A0A7C7RPY0-F1
#
_entry.id   AF-A0A7C7RPY0-F1
#
_cell.length_a   1.000
_cell.length_b   1.000
_cell.length_c   1.000
_cell.angle_alpha   90.00
_cell.angle_beta   90.00
_cell.angle_gamma   90.00
#
_symmetry.space_group_name_H-M   'P 1'
#
loop_
_entity.id
_entity.type
_entity.pdbx_description
1 polymer ?
#
loop_
_entity_poly.entity_id
_entity_poly.type
_entity_poly.pdbx_seq_one_letter_code
_entity_poly.pdbx_strand_id
1 'polypeptide(L)'
;MSSNHKAIALLTAAWLLLLAARCGRDMPPEQLVEVHCTRCHTLAPIEVARKTVEEWEVTVYRMIRRGARLDEEEARAVIEYLGEAYGAEGPWEHP
;
A
#
# COMPACT_ATOMS: atom_id res chain seq x y z
N MET A 1 -6.96 -21.71 -46.16
CA MET A 1 -7.20 -20.73 -45.07
C MET A 1 -7.24 -21.44 -43.72
N SER A 2 -6.08 -21.73 -43.08
CA SER A 2 -6.02 -22.55 -41.85
C SER A 2 -4.96 -22.14 -40.82
N SER A 3 -4.42 -20.91 -40.88
CA SER A 3 -3.38 -20.46 -39.91
C SER A 3 -3.83 -19.42 -38.89
N ASN A 4 -4.96 -18.73 -39.10
CA ASN A 4 -5.25 -17.53 -38.31
C ASN A 4 -6.00 -17.83 -36.99
N HIS A 5 -6.80 -18.90 -36.94
CA HIS A 5 -7.58 -19.24 -35.74
C HIS A 5 -6.70 -19.72 -34.57
N LYS A 6 -5.58 -20.41 -34.88
CA LYS A 6 -4.63 -20.91 -33.86
C LYS A 6 -3.84 -19.78 -33.21
N ALA A 7 -3.43 -18.77 -33.99
CA ALA A 7 -2.71 -17.61 -33.47
C ALA A 7 -3.61 -16.72 -32.58
N ILE A 8 -4.87 -16.52 -32.97
CA ILE A 8 -5.84 -15.73 -32.18
C ILE A 8 -6.16 -16.41 -30.84
N ALA A 9 -6.31 -17.74 -30.82
CA ALA A 9 -6.54 -18.49 -29.59
C ALA A 9 -5.36 -18.42 -28.60
N LEU A 10 -4.11 -18.40 -29.10
CA LEU A 10 -2.92 -18.29 -28.25
C LEU A 10 -2.73 -16.88 -27.66
N LEU A 11 -3.06 -15.84 -28.43
CA LEU A 11 -2.94 -14.44 -27.97
C LEU A 11 -3.98 -14.10 -26.90
N THR A 12 -5.21 -14.61 -27.03
CA THR A 12 -6.28 -14.41 -26.04
C THR A 12 -5.99 -15.15 -24.72
N ALA A 13 -5.46 -16.37 -24.78
CA ALA A 13 -5.06 -17.12 -23.59
C ALA A 13 -3.89 -16.46 -22.84
N ALA A 14 -2.90 -15.91 -23.55
CA ALA A 14 -1.80 -15.17 -22.94
C ALA A 14 -2.28 -13.87 -22.25
N TRP A 15 -3.25 -13.17 -22.83
CA TRP A 15 -3.86 -11.98 -22.24
C TRP A 15 -4.65 -12.29 -20.96
N LEU A 16 -5.40 -13.39 -20.96
CA LEU A 16 -6.12 -13.89 -19.77
C LEU A 16 -5.16 -14.32 -18.64
N LEU A 17 -4.03 -14.94 -18.98
CA LEU A 17 -3.00 -15.32 -18.01
C LEU A 17 -2.28 -14.11 -17.40
N LEU A 18 -2.10 -13.01 -18.15
CA LEU A 18 -1.52 -11.78 -17.63
C LEU A 18 -2.47 -11.00 -16.70
N LEU A 19 -3.78 -11.06 -16.93
CA LEU A 19 -4.80 -10.42 -16.08
C LEU A 19 -4.93 -11.10 -14.71
N ALA A 20 -4.82 -12.43 -14.65
CA ALA A 20 -4.95 -13.18 -13.39
C ALA A 20 -3.81 -12.93 -12.38
N ALA A 21 -2.66 -12.40 -12.82
CA ALA A 21 -1.47 -12.19 -11.98
C ALA A 21 -1.45 -10.86 -11.19
N ARG A 22 -2.57 -10.11 -11.17
CA ARG A 22 -2.69 -8.82 -10.46
C ARG A 22 -3.35 -8.90 -9.08
N CYS A 23 -3.82 -10.06 -8.66
CA CYS A 23 -4.50 -10.22 -7.37
C CYS A 23 -3.45 -10.29 -6.23
N GLY A 24 -3.03 -9.14 -5.69
CA GLY A 24 -2.23 -9.11 -4.46
C GLY A 24 -1.18 -8.01 -4.31
N ARG A 25 -1.08 -7.04 -5.23
CA ARG A 25 -0.08 -5.95 -5.15
C ARG A 25 -0.65 -4.54 -4.99
N ASP A 26 -1.96 -4.37 -5.10
CA ASP A 26 -2.58 -3.04 -5.17
C ASP A 26 -3.48 -2.77 -3.95
N MET A 27 -2.98 -3.05 -2.74
CA MET A 27 -3.73 -2.72 -1.52
C MET A 27 -3.71 -1.20 -1.30
N PRO A 28 -4.87 -0.55 -1.01
CA PRO A 28 -4.90 0.86 -0.64
C PRO A 28 -4.04 1.13 0.61
N PRO A 29 -3.39 2.30 0.71
CA PRO A 29 -2.47 2.59 1.82
C PRO A 29 -3.15 2.58 3.19
N GLU A 30 -4.43 2.94 3.29
CA GLU A 30 -5.24 2.81 4.50
C GLU A 30 -5.26 1.35 4.98
N GLN A 31 -5.50 0.43 4.03
CA GLN A 31 -5.59 -0.99 4.32
C GLN A 31 -4.21 -1.60 4.61
N LEU A 32 -3.13 -1.08 4.00
CA LEU A 32 -1.76 -1.44 4.38
C LEU A 32 -1.49 -1.09 5.85
N VAL A 33 -1.90 0.11 6.31
CA VAL A 33 -1.79 0.49 7.72
C VAL A 33 -2.57 -0.45 8.62
N GLU A 34 -3.83 -0.74 8.29
CA GLU A 34 -4.66 -1.67 9.06
C GLU A 34 -4.04 -3.08 9.16
N VAL A 35 -3.55 -3.63 8.05
CA VAL A 35 -3.05 -5.01 7.99
C VAL A 35 -1.64 -5.16 8.58
N HIS A 36 -0.78 -4.15 8.44
CA HIS A 36 0.63 -4.26 8.81
C HIS A 36 0.94 -3.62 10.15
N CYS A 37 0.28 -2.51 10.52
CA CYS A 37 0.58 -1.79 11.76
C CYS A 37 -0.16 -2.36 12.98
N THR A 38 -1.28 -3.08 12.78
CA THR A 38 -2.04 -3.70 13.90
C THR A 38 -1.45 -5.03 14.39
N ARG A 39 -0.42 -5.56 13.72
CA ARG A 39 0.18 -6.86 14.06
C ARG A 39 0.91 -6.88 15.41
N CYS A 40 1.34 -5.72 15.90
CA CYS A 40 2.13 -5.59 17.12
C CYS A 40 1.46 -4.72 18.20
N HIS A 41 0.64 -3.74 17.82
CA HIS A 41 -0.07 -2.82 18.73
C HIS A 41 -1.27 -2.20 18.01
N THR A 42 -2.12 -1.44 18.72
CA THR A 42 -3.25 -0.73 18.10
C THR A 42 -2.77 0.47 17.27
N LEU A 43 -3.69 1.07 16.50
CA LEU A 43 -3.43 2.29 15.71
C LEU A 43 -3.50 3.59 16.54
N ALA A 44 -3.82 3.51 17.84
CA ALA A 44 -3.95 4.68 18.71
C ALA A 44 -2.77 5.66 18.65
N PRO A 45 -1.48 5.22 18.56
CA PRO A 45 -0.36 6.16 18.39
C PRO A 45 -0.37 6.92 17.06
N ILE A 46 -0.95 6.35 16.00
CA ILE A 46 -1.08 7.00 14.69
C ILE A 46 -2.20 8.05 14.76
N GLU A 47 -3.34 7.68 15.32
CA GLU A 47 -4.54 8.53 15.42
C GLU A 47 -4.27 9.86 16.14
N VAL A 48 -3.41 9.86 17.15
CA VAL A 48 -3.06 11.06 17.95
C VAL A 48 -1.81 11.79 17.46
N ALA A 49 -1.02 11.19 16.59
CA ALA A 49 0.21 11.81 16.09
C ALA A 49 -0.09 12.77 14.95
N ARG A 50 0.58 13.93 14.95
CA ARG A 50 0.62 14.86 13.82
C ARG A 50 2.07 15.10 13.48
N LYS A 51 2.44 14.78 12.24
CA LYS A 51 3.84 14.70 11.79
C LYS A 51 3.95 15.17 10.34
N THR A 52 5.09 15.71 9.95
CA THR A 52 5.36 15.92 8.52
C THR A 52 5.56 14.58 7.82
N VAL A 53 5.54 14.58 6.49
CA VAL A 53 5.82 13.37 5.67
C VAL A 53 7.18 12.78 6.05
N GLU A 54 8.20 13.62 6.25
CA GLU A 54 9.57 13.20 6.61
C GLU A 54 9.63 12.58 8.02
N GLU A 55 8.85 13.10 8.97
CA GLU A 55 8.75 12.52 10.31
C GLU A 55 7.97 11.19 10.32
N TRP A 56 7.01 11.04 9.42
CA TRP A 56 6.32 9.77 9.18
C TRP A 56 7.24 8.75 8.53
N GLU A 57 8.06 9.14 7.56
CA GLU A 57 9.09 8.29 6.95
C GLU A 57 10.00 7.66 8.01
N VAL A 58 10.55 8.48 8.91
CA VAL A 58 11.38 8.00 10.02
C VAL A 58 10.61 7.00 10.91
N THR A 59 9.32 7.25 11.14
CA THR A 59 8.47 6.39 11.95
C THR A 59 8.19 5.05 11.27
N VAL A 60 7.84 5.05 9.99
CA VAL A 60 7.55 3.85 9.20
C VAL A 60 8.79 2.96 9.11
N TYR A 61 9.95 3.53 8.76
CA TYR A 61 11.19 2.75 8.72
C TYR A 61 11.62 2.22 10.09
N ARG A 62 11.35 2.96 11.17
CA ARG A 62 11.54 2.45 12.53
C ARG A 62 10.64 1.24 12.82
N MET A 63 9.39 1.21 12.32
CA MET A 63 8.50 0.05 12.49
C MET A 63 8.93 -1.12 11.61
N ILE A 64 9.39 -0.87 10.38
CA ILE A 64 9.96 -1.91 9.51
C ILE A 64 11.16 -2.57 10.20
N ARG A 65 12.07 -1.77 10.78
CA ARG A 65 13.20 -2.26 11.58
C ARG A 65 12.79 -3.07 12.81
N ARG A 66 11.56 -2.89 13.31
CA ARG A 66 10.98 -3.66 14.43
C ARG A 66 10.16 -4.87 13.98
N GLY A 67 9.99 -5.08 12.68
CA GLY A 67 9.33 -6.27 12.12
C GLY A 67 8.03 -6.02 11.35
N ALA A 68 7.62 -4.76 11.15
CA ALA A 68 6.58 -4.47 10.17
C ALA A 68 7.04 -4.92 8.78
N ARG A 69 6.17 -5.60 8.04
CA ARG A 69 6.50 -6.19 6.74
C ARG A 69 5.90 -5.35 5.64
N LEU A 70 6.60 -4.32 5.21
CA LEU A 70 6.26 -3.53 4.03
C LEU A 70 7.42 -3.62 3.05
N ASP A 71 7.14 -3.75 1.77
CA ASP A 71 8.15 -3.50 0.74
C ASP A 71 8.36 -1.98 0.52
N GLU A 72 9.24 -1.62 -0.42
CA GLU A 72 9.60 -0.22 -0.65
C GLU A 72 8.45 0.60 -1.24
N GLU A 73 7.62 -0.01 -2.09
CA GLU A 73 6.48 0.66 -2.72
C GLU A 73 5.35 0.85 -1.71
N GLU A 74 5.03 -0.19 -0.95
CA GLU A 74 4.08 -0.14 0.16
C GLU A 74 4.49 0.87 1.23
N ALA A 75 5.79 0.90 1.59
CA ALA A 75 6.29 1.87 2.57
C ALA A 75 6.10 3.31 2.09
N ARG A 76 6.42 3.60 0.82
CA ARG A 76 6.23 4.93 0.23
C ARG A 76 4.76 5.34 0.24
N ALA A 77 3.85 4.47 -0.20
CA ALA A 77 2.42 4.73 -0.22
C ALA A 77 1.87 5.00 1.20
N VAL A 78 2.31 4.22 2.20
CA VAL A 78 1.93 4.43 3.61
C VAL A 78 2.46 5.76 4.13
N ILE A 79 3.70 6.16 3.81
CA ILE A 79 4.29 7.42 4.27
C ILE A 79 3.51 8.62 3.72
N GLU A 80 3.18 8.62 2.43
CA GLU A 80 2.38 9.66 1.79
C GLU A 80 1.00 9.75 2.42
N TYR A 81 0.29 8.62 2.54
CA TYR A 81 -1.02 8.56 3.19
C TYR A 81 -1.00 9.09 4.62
N LEU A 82 -0.02 8.69 5.43
CA LEU A 82 0.08 9.15 6.82
C LEU A 82 0.37 10.67 6.89
N GLY A 83 1.17 11.19 5.97
CA GLY A 83 1.43 12.63 5.86
C GLY A 83 0.21 13.44 5.45
N GLU A 84 -0.64 12.90 4.57
CA GLU A 84 -1.88 13.55 4.15
C GLU A 84 -2.98 13.47 5.22
N ALA A 85 -3.22 12.27 5.76
CA ALA A 85 -4.30 12.01 6.71
C ALA A 85 -3.97 12.46 8.15
N TYR A 86 -2.69 12.45 8.53
CA TYR A 86 -2.21 12.76 9.88
C TYR A 86 -1.07 13.79 9.87
N GLY A 87 -1.07 14.68 8.88
CA GLY A 87 -0.08 15.75 8.69
C GLY A 87 -0.03 16.78 9.82
N ALA A 88 1.13 17.40 10.03
CA ALA A 88 1.30 18.51 10.98
C ALA A 88 0.60 19.81 10.55
N GLU A 89 0.24 19.95 9.26
CA GLU A 89 -0.32 21.18 8.68
C GLU A 89 -1.74 20.99 8.07
N GLY A 90 -2.39 19.83 8.28
CA GLY A 90 -3.73 19.54 7.71
C GLY A 90 -4.91 20.05 8.55
N PRO A 91 -6.08 20.34 7.95
CA PRO A 91 -7.26 20.81 8.68
C PRO A 91 -7.84 19.68 9.53
N TRP A 92 -7.64 19.79 10.83
CA TRP A 92 -8.09 18.83 11.81
C TRP A 92 -9.49 19.19 12.30
N GLU A 93 -10.45 18.30 12.11
CA GLU A 93 -11.71 18.31 12.86
C GLU A 93 -12.01 16.87 13.31
N HIS A 94 -12.09 16.68 14.62
CA HIS A 94 -12.35 15.41 15.29
C HIS A 94 -13.86 15.07 15.31
N PRO A 95 -14.24 13.78 15.20
CA PRO A 95 -15.32 13.20 15.99
C PRO A 95 -14.89 12.95 17.45
#